data_AF-X1KLT0-F1
#
_entry.id   AF-X1KLT0-F1
#
_cell.length_a   1.000
_cell.length_b   1.000
_cell.length_c   1.000
_cell.angle_alpha   90.00
_cell.angle_beta   90.00
_cell.angle_gamma   90.00
#
_symmetry.space_group_name_H-M   'P 1'
#
loop_
_entity.id
_entity.type
_entity.pdbx_description
1 polymer ?
#
loop_
_entity_poly.entity_id
_entity_poly.type
_entity_poly.pdbx_seq_one_letter_code
_entity_poly.pdbx_strand_id
1 'polypeptide(L)'
;MKNKLETIIRSSRFAAIIQEPLITVRQNRYVIPVKQEKKAKFPGIVHDKSDSGATLFIEPFVVVELNNLLRQLIKDEEQEILKILQKITSLIGERAQEINDSVLNLGEIDFIYARAVLADKMKAVEPKLNQNGFINLIQARHPLLQGPVVPINTNLGRAFNILVITG
;
A
#
# COMPACT_ATOMS: atom_id res chain seq x y z
N MET A 1 3.43 34.58 -0.83
CA MET A 1 4.84 34.26 -1.16
C MET A 1 5.10 34.20 -2.67
N LYS A 2 4.37 33.37 -3.44
CA LYS A 2 4.51 33.26 -4.91
C LYS A 2 4.46 34.62 -5.63
N ASN A 3 3.48 35.47 -5.35
CA ASN A 3 3.39 36.81 -5.98
C ASN A 3 4.64 37.69 -5.74
N LYS A 4 5.27 37.59 -4.55
CA LYS A 4 6.52 38.32 -4.24
C LYS A 4 7.69 37.80 -5.08
N LEU A 5 7.80 36.48 -5.24
CA LEU A 5 8.82 35.83 -6.08
C LEU A 5 8.59 36.09 -7.57
N GLU A 6 7.34 36.05 -8.03
CA GLU A 6 6.98 36.38 -9.41
C GLU A 6 7.30 37.83 -9.76
N THR A 7 7.10 38.76 -8.83
CA THR A 7 7.46 40.17 -9.02
C THR A 7 8.98 40.33 -9.17
N ILE A 8 9.78 39.56 -8.43
CA ILE A 8 11.25 39.55 -8.58
C ILE A 8 11.66 39.01 -9.95
N ILE A 9 11.08 37.89 -10.36
CA ILE A 9 11.39 37.24 -11.65
C ILE A 9 11.00 38.11 -12.84
N ARG A 10 9.85 38.80 -12.77
CA ARG A 10 9.35 39.69 -13.83
C ARG A 10 10.02 41.06 -13.84
N SER A 11 10.83 41.39 -12.84
CA SER A 11 11.50 42.68 -12.76
C SER A 11 12.65 42.76 -13.77
N SER A 12 12.61 43.76 -14.66
CA SER A 12 13.68 44.07 -15.61
C SER A 12 15.05 44.28 -14.94
N ARG A 13 15.06 44.74 -13.68
CA ARG A 13 16.27 44.92 -12.86
C ARG A 13 17.00 43.60 -12.58
N PHE A 14 16.26 42.51 -12.38
CA PHE A 14 16.82 41.21 -12.00
C PHE A 14 16.94 40.24 -13.18
N ALA A 15 16.33 40.54 -14.33
CA ALA A 15 16.40 39.71 -15.54
C ALA A 15 17.83 39.37 -15.99
N ALA A 16 18.78 40.30 -15.87
CA ALA A 16 20.18 40.08 -16.24
C ALA A 16 20.99 39.28 -15.18
N ILE A 17 20.44 39.12 -13.98
CA ILE A 17 21.07 38.47 -12.81
C ILE A 17 20.57 37.03 -12.66
N ILE A 18 19.29 36.81 -12.95
CA ILE A 18 18.62 35.53 -12.89
C ILE A 18 19.11 34.64 -14.04
N GLN A 19 19.43 33.38 -13.74
CA GLN A 19 19.85 32.41 -14.75
C GLN A 19 18.65 31.94 -15.58
N GLU A 20 17.58 31.54 -14.90
CA GLU A 20 16.31 31.12 -15.50
C GLU A 20 15.16 31.77 -14.73
N PRO A 21 14.16 32.37 -15.40
CA PRO A 21 13.06 33.07 -14.76
C PRO A 21 12.01 32.09 -14.20
N LEU A 22 12.43 31.20 -13.31
CA LEU A 22 11.60 30.21 -12.65
C LEU A 22 11.78 30.26 -11.13
N ILE A 23 10.73 29.84 -10.43
CA ILE A 23 10.78 29.60 -8.99
C ILE A 23 11.05 28.12 -8.81
N THR A 24 12.10 27.77 -8.05
CA THR A 24 12.42 26.38 -7.73
C THR A 24 12.47 26.16 -6.22
N VAL A 25 12.54 24.90 -5.82
CA VAL A 25 12.64 24.49 -4.42
C VAL A 25 13.98 23.78 -4.21
N ARG A 26 14.75 24.24 -3.22
CA ARG A 26 15.98 23.59 -2.75
C ARG A 26 15.91 23.44 -1.24
N GLN A 27 16.19 22.24 -0.73
CA GLN A 27 16.14 21.95 0.71
C GLN A 27 14.82 22.42 1.36
N ASN A 28 13.68 22.20 0.67
CA ASN A 28 12.34 22.66 1.05
C ASN A 28 12.16 24.18 1.20
N ARG A 29 13.00 24.98 0.56
CA ARG A 29 12.86 26.44 0.50
C ARG A 29 12.67 26.90 -0.93
N TYR A 30 11.78 27.86 -1.11
CA TYR A 30 11.60 28.50 -2.41
C TYR A 30 12.77 29.45 -2.68
N VAL A 31 13.43 29.24 -3.81
CA VAL A 31 14.67 29.92 -4.22
C VAL A 31 14.59 30.31 -5.70
N ILE A 32 15.45 31.24 -6.08
CA ILE A 32 15.61 31.72 -7.47
C ILE A 32 17.02 31.36 -7.93
N PRO A 33 17.18 30.76 -9.12
CA PRO A 33 18.50 30.47 -9.69
C PRO A 33 19.14 31.78 -10.20
N VAL A 34 20.32 32.09 -9.67
CA VAL A 34 21.08 33.32 -9.95
C VAL A 34 22.46 32.94 -10.49
N LYS A 35 22.93 33.67 -11.51
CA LYS A 35 24.27 33.52 -12.07
C LYS A 35 25.34 33.76 -11.01
N GLN A 36 26.30 32.84 -10.87
CA GLN A 36 27.33 32.92 -9.83
C GLN A 36 28.09 34.26 -9.86
N GLU A 37 28.42 34.75 -11.06
CA GLU A 37 29.14 36.01 -11.26
C GLU A 37 28.33 37.26 -10.90
N LYS A 38 27.01 37.15 -10.77
CA LYS A 38 26.10 38.25 -10.38
C LYS A 38 25.55 38.12 -8.96
N LYS A 39 26.02 37.15 -8.16
CA LYS A 39 25.59 36.91 -6.78
C LYS A 39 25.51 38.19 -5.93
N ALA A 40 26.55 39.02 -5.95
CA ALA A 40 26.64 40.22 -5.10
C ALA A 40 25.54 41.26 -5.38
N LYS A 41 24.88 41.19 -6.55
CA LYS A 41 23.80 42.10 -6.95
C LYS A 41 22.40 41.59 -6.58
N PHE A 42 22.30 40.38 -6.03
CA PHE A 42 21.04 39.76 -5.66
C PHE A 42 20.90 39.63 -4.12
N PRO A 43 19.93 40.33 -3.49
CA PRO A 43 19.79 40.31 -2.05
C PRO A 43 19.12 39.02 -1.55
N GLY A 44 19.88 38.13 -0.94
CA GLY A 44 19.35 36.89 -0.36
C GLY A 44 20.39 35.95 0.22
N ILE A 45 19.92 34.78 0.67
CA ILE A 45 20.73 33.72 1.30
C ILE A 45 20.91 32.57 0.30
N VAL A 46 22.16 32.15 0.09
CA VAL A 46 22.46 30.99 -0.76
C VAL A 46 22.11 29.71 0.00
N HIS A 47 21.28 28.86 -0.58
CA HIS A 47 20.94 27.54 -0.02
C HIS A 47 21.60 26.38 -0.74
N ASP A 48 21.90 26.56 -2.01
CA ASP A 48 22.50 25.50 -2.82
C ASP A 48 23.26 26.06 -4.04
N LYS A 49 24.05 25.20 -4.68
CA LYS A 49 24.77 25.49 -5.92
C LYS A 49 24.58 24.35 -6.92
N SER A 50 24.60 24.66 -8.22
CA SER A 50 24.62 23.62 -9.25
C SER A 50 25.93 22.81 -9.21
N ASP A 51 25.92 21.59 -9.74
CA ASP A 51 27.11 20.73 -9.81
C ASP A 51 28.26 21.41 -10.57
N SER A 52 27.94 22.16 -11.62
CA SER A 52 28.89 22.98 -12.38
C SER A 52 29.37 24.25 -11.64
N GLY A 53 28.75 24.60 -10.51
CA GLY A 53 29.00 25.83 -9.76
C GLY A 53 28.40 27.11 -10.38
N ALA A 54 28.08 27.10 -11.67
CA ALA A 54 27.66 28.29 -12.43
C ALA A 54 26.34 28.93 -11.93
N THR A 55 25.47 28.17 -11.28
CA THR A 55 24.18 28.66 -10.76
C THR A 55 24.12 28.55 -9.25
N LEU A 56 23.73 29.64 -8.59
CA LEU A 56 23.46 29.69 -7.16
C LEU A 56 21.95 29.75 -6.93
N PHE A 57 21.46 28.93 -6.01
CA PHE A 57 20.06 28.93 -5.61
C PHE A 57 19.88 29.82 -4.39
N ILE A 58 19.32 31.01 -4.59
CA ILE A 58 19.24 32.06 -3.58
C ILE A 58 17.80 32.27 -3.12
N GLU A 59 17.59 32.28 -1.81
CA GLU A 59 16.35 32.74 -1.18
C GLU A 59 16.38 34.26 -0.99
N PRO A 60 15.48 35.02 -1.62
CA PRO A 60 15.40 36.45 -1.43
C PRO A 60 15.00 36.83 0.00
N PHE A 61 15.61 37.87 0.59
CA PHE A 61 15.26 38.32 1.95
C PHE A 61 13.77 38.60 2.15
N VAL A 62 13.08 39.08 1.11
CA VAL A 62 11.65 39.43 1.17
C VAL A 62 10.72 38.23 1.38
N VAL A 63 11.21 37.00 1.24
CA VAL A 63 10.46 35.76 1.49
C VAL A 63 11.06 34.87 2.58
N VAL A 64 12.16 35.25 3.24
CA VAL A 64 12.81 34.43 4.29
C VAL A 64 11.83 34.08 5.40
N GLU A 65 11.12 35.07 5.94
CA GLU A 65 10.10 34.86 6.98
C GLU A 65 8.95 33.97 6.52
N LEU A 66 8.53 34.10 5.26
CA LEU A 66 7.45 33.29 4.68
C LEU A 66 7.88 31.83 4.48
N ASN A 67 9.13 31.59 4.07
CA ASN A 67 9.68 30.24 3.95
C ASN A 67 9.87 29.59 5.34
N ASN A 68 10.33 30.36 6.34
CA ASN A 68 10.44 29.88 7.72
C ASN A 68 9.07 29.49 8.28
N LEU A 69 8.07 30.35 8.11
CA LEU A 69 6.69 30.08 8.52
C LEU A 69 6.13 28.86 7.79
N LEU A 70 6.33 28.75 6.47
CA LEU A 70 5.90 27.57 5.71
C LEU A 70 6.51 26.29 6.26
N ARG A 71 7.82 26.30 6.58
CA ARG A 71 8.49 25.14 7.15
C ARG A 71 7.95 24.76 8.53
N GLN A 72 7.62 25.75 9.36
CA GLN A 72 6.99 25.51 10.65
C GLN A 72 5.61 24.88 10.46
N LEU A 73 4.78 25.45 9.58
CA LEU A 73 3.45 24.92 9.30
C LEU A 73 3.47 23.50 8.76
N ILE A 74 4.42 23.16 7.88
CA ILE A 74 4.59 21.78 7.39
C ILE A 74 4.91 20.83 8.54
N LYS A 75 5.79 21.22 9.47
CA LYS A 75 6.10 20.39 10.64
C LYS A 75 4.90 20.24 11.59
N ASP A 76 4.16 21.32 11.80
CA ASP A 76 2.97 21.31 12.65
C ASP A 76 1.88 20.42 12.03
N GLU A 77 1.73 20.46 10.70
CA GLU A 77 0.86 19.56 9.93
C GLU A 77 1.29 18.10 10.09
N GLU A 78 2.57 17.78 9.91
CA GLU A 78 3.10 16.42 10.11
C GLU A 78 2.81 15.91 11.53
N GLN A 79 2.99 16.75 12.56
CA GLN A 79 2.67 16.40 13.95
C GLN A 79 1.18 16.18 14.16
N GLU A 80 0.32 16.98 13.54
CA GLU A 80 -1.13 16.83 13.66
C GLU A 80 -1.61 15.55 12.96
N ILE A 81 -1.07 15.23 11.78
CA ILE A 81 -1.32 13.95 11.11
C ILE A 81 -0.99 12.78 12.03
N LEU A 82 0.18 12.81 12.68
CA LEU A 82 0.58 11.75 13.61
C LEU A 82 -0.37 11.63 14.81
N LYS A 83 -0.82 12.74 15.40
CA LYS A 83 -1.79 12.71 16.51
C LYS A 83 -3.13 12.11 16.07
N ILE A 84 -3.63 12.50 14.90
CA ILE A 84 -4.88 11.97 14.34
C ILE A 84 -4.75 10.46 14.11
N LEU A 85 -3.64 10.02 13.49
CA LEU A 85 -3.38 8.60 13.26
C LEU A 85 -3.30 7.83 14.59
N GLN A 86 -2.53 8.32 15.57
CA GLN A 86 -2.44 7.69 16.90
C GLN A 86 -3.80 7.57 17.57
N LYS A 87 -4.64 8.61 17.48
CA LYS A 87 -6.01 8.58 18.02
C LYS A 87 -6.85 7.51 17.33
N ILE A 88 -6.85 7.45 16.01
CA ILE A 88 -7.61 6.45 15.25
C ILE A 88 -7.09 5.04 15.55
N THR A 89 -5.77 4.84 15.57
CA THR A 89 -5.15 3.57 15.92
C THR A 89 -5.53 3.13 17.33
N SER A 90 -5.60 4.05 18.30
CA SER A 90 -6.03 3.74 19.66
C SER A 90 -7.49 3.28 19.69
N LEU A 91 -8.39 3.97 18.98
CA LEU A 91 -9.81 3.58 18.87
C LEU A 91 -9.98 2.20 18.24
N ILE A 92 -9.17 1.85 17.24
CA ILE A 92 -9.14 0.50 16.65
C ILE A 92 -8.60 -0.50 17.68
N GLY A 93 -7.52 -0.13 18.38
CA GLY A 93 -6.88 -0.96 19.41
C GLY A 93 -7.81 -1.32 20.57
N GLU A 94 -8.67 -0.40 20.99
CA GLU A 94 -9.73 -0.64 22.00
C GLU A 94 -10.69 -1.77 21.58
N ARG A 95 -10.84 -2.03 20.28
CA ARG A 95 -11.72 -3.06 19.71
C ARG A 95 -10.96 -4.20 19.03
N ALA A 96 -9.64 -4.31 19.27
CA ALA A 96 -8.79 -5.26 18.56
C ALA A 96 -9.26 -6.72 18.70
N GLN A 97 -9.72 -7.12 19.89
CA GLN A 97 -10.22 -8.48 20.11
C GLN A 97 -11.48 -8.76 19.30
N GLU A 98 -12.48 -7.87 19.35
CA GLU A 98 -13.74 -8.01 18.59
C GLU A 98 -13.49 -8.06 17.07
N ILE A 99 -12.54 -7.26 16.58
CA ILE A 99 -12.12 -7.27 15.18
C ILE A 99 -11.46 -8.60 14.82
N ASN A 100 -10.55 -9.11 15.65
CA ASN A 100 -9.89 -10.40 15.42
C ASN A 100 -10.90 -11.55 15.42
N ASP A 101 -11.81 -11.59 16.39
CA ASP A 101 -12.85 -12.61 16.46
C ASP A 101 -13.75 -12.56 15.22
N SER A 102 -14.08 -11.35 14.73
CA SER A 102 -14.83 -11.17 13.48
C SER A 102 -14.08 -11.73 12.27
N VAL A 103 -12.77 -11.51 12.17
CA VAL A 103 -11.93 -12.06 11.08
C VAL A 103 -11.89 -13.58 11.14
N LEU A 104 -11.72 -14.18 12.31
CA LEU A 104 -11.72 -15.63 12.48
C LEU A 104 -13.07 -16.24 12.10
N ASN A 105 -14.17 -15.65 12.56
CA ASN A 105 -15.52 -16.09 12.22
C ASN A 105 -15.80 -15.98 10.71
N LEU A 106 -15.35 -14.90 10.07
CA LEU A 106 -15.44 -14.78 8.62
C LEU A 106 -14.62 -15.86 7.89
N GLY A 107 -13.44 -16.20 8.41
CA GLY A 107 -12.63 -17.30 7.87
C GLY A 107 -13.33 -18.66 7.95
N GLU A 108 -14.00 -18.95 9.07
CA GLU A 108 -14.80 -20.18 9.22
C GLU A 108 -15.97 -20.23 8.22
N ILE A 109 -16.67 -19.11 8.03
CA ILE A 109 -17.76 -19.02 7.07
C ILE A 109 -17.25 -19.23 5.64
N ASP A 110 -16.14 -18.59 5.28
CA ASP A 110 -15.51 -18.75 3.96
C ASP A 110 -15.08 -20.21 3.72
N PHE A 111 -14.48 -20.86 4.72
CA PHE A 111 -14.09 -22.26 4.63
C PHE A 111 -15.29 -23.21 4.44
N ILE A 112 -16.38 -23.00 5.19
CA ILE A 112 -17.63 -23.77 5.04
C ILE A 112 -18.20 -23.56 3.63
N TYR A 113 -18.23 -22.32 3.15
CA TYR A 113 -18.74 -21.99 1.82
C TYR A 113 -17.88 -22.63 0.71
N ALA A 114 -16.56 -22.55 0.82
CA ALA A 114 -15.63 -23.17 -0.11
C ALA A 114 -15.85 -24.69 -0.19
N ARG A 115 -16.08 -25.36 0.94
CA ARG A 115 -16.44 -26.79 0.97
C ARG A 115 -17.76 -27.08 0.26
N ALA A 116 -18.77 -26.24 0.45
CA ALA A 116 -20.07 -26.40 -0.22
C ALA A 116 -19.94 -26.24 -1.74
N VAL A 117 -19.25 -25.21 -2.21
CA VAL A 117 -18.98 -24.98 -3.64
C VAL A 117 -18.17 -26.13 -4.24
N LEU A 118 -17.15 -26.62 -3.53
CA LEU A 118 -16.37 -27.78 -3.96
C LEU A 118 -17.24 -29.03 -4.07
N ALA A 119 -18.10 -29.27 -3.07
CA ALA A 119 -19.00 -30.41 -3.08
C ALA A 119 -19.98 -30.35 -4.26
N ASP A 120 -20.58 -29.20 -4.55
CA ASP A 120 -21.47 -29.01 -5.70
C ASP A 120 -20.74 -29.27 -7.03
N LYS A 121 -19.56 -28.66 -7.21
CA LYS A 121 -18.72 -28.85 -8.41
C LYS A 121 -18.35 -30.31 -8.63
N MET A 122 -18.08 -31.05 -7.56
CA MET A 122 -17.72 -32.47 -7.61
C MET A 122 -18.94 -33.39 -7.64
N LYS A 123 -20.16 -32.87 -7.45
CA LYS A 123 -21.37 -33.65 -7.13
C LYS A 123 -21.12 -34.61 -5.96
N ALA A 124 -20.35 -34.14 -4.98
CA ALA A 124 -20.02 -34.89 -3.78
C ALA A 124 -21.24 -34.99 -2.86
N VAL A 125 -21.18 -35.95 -1.94
CA VAL A 125 -22.23 -36.19 -0.95
C VAL A 125 -21.61 -36.26 0.44
N GLU A 126 -22.38 -35.92 1.45
CA GLU A 126 -21.97 -36.10 2.84
C GLU A 126 -21.87 -37.62 3.15
N PRO A 127 -20.71 -38.12 3.60
CA PRO A 127 -20.54 -39.54 3.89
C PRO A 127 -21.27 -39.90 5.19
N LYS A 128 -21.92 -41.07 5.21
CA LYS A 128 -22.46 -41.67 6.44
C LYS A 128 -21.34 -42.38 7.18
N LEU A 129 -20.94 -41.83 8.32
CA LEU A 129 -19.92 -42.42 9.18
C LEU A 129 -20.51 -43.62 9.97
N ASN A 130 -19.68 -44.64 10.21
CA ASN A 130 -20.04 -45.79 11.03
C ASN A 130 -18.88 -46.15 11.98
N GLN A 131 -19.19 -46.82 13.08
CA GLN A 131 -18.20 -47.26 14.08
C GLN A 131 -17.79 -48.74 13.88
N ASN A 132 -18.35 -49.41 12.88
CA ASN A 132 -18.14 -50.82 12.62
C ASN A 132 -16.96 -51.09 11.66
N GLY A 133 -16.31 -50.03 11.17
CA GLY A 133 -15.12 -50.14 10.32
C GLY A 133 -15.40 -50.61 8.89
N PHE A 134 -16.65 -50.58 8.43
CA PHE A 134 -16.97 -50.93 7.04
C PHE A 134 -16.98 -49.71 6.13
N ILE A 135 -16.66 -49.92 4.85
CA ILE A 135 -16.68 -48.91 3.81
C ILE A 135 -17.66 -49.37 2.72
N ASN A 136 -18.47 -48.44 2.23
CA ASN A 136 -19.34 -48.67 1.09
C ASN A 136 -19.32 -47.43 0.19
N LEU A 137 -18.67 -47.53 -0.95
CA LEU A 137 -18.52 -46.48 -1.95
C LEU A 137 -19.44 -46.78 -3.13
N ILE A 138 -20.31 -45.83 -3.46
CA ILE A 138 -21.27 -45.93 -4.56
C ILE A 138 -20.96 -44.80 -5.54
N GLN A 139 -20.73 -45.15 -6.81
CA GLN A 139 -20.40 -44.23 -7.90
C GLN A 139 -19.22 -43.31 -7.56
N ALA A 140 -18.27 -43.82 -6.77
CA ALA A 140 -17.15 -43.05 -6.25
C ALA A 140 -16.15 -42.72 -7.37
N ARG A 141 -15.58 -41.52 -7.29
CA ARG A 141 -14.59 -40.99 -8.23
C ARG A 141 -13.39 -40.49 -7.45
N HIS A 142 -12.20 -40.60 -8.04
CA HIS A 142 -11.02 -40.01 -7.44
C HIS A 142 -11.07 -38.48 -7.61
N PRO A 143 -10.99 -37.69 -6.53
CA PRO A 143 -11.30 -36.26 -6.54
C PRO A 143 -10.33 -35.39 -7.36
N LEU A 144 -9.12 -35.88 -7.60
CA LEU A 144 -8.07 -35.15 -8.35
C LEU A 144 -7.92 -35.60 -9.80
N LEU A 145 -8.63 -36.64 -10.25
CA LEU A 145 -8.54 -37.07 -11.65
C LEU A 145 -9.27 -36.07 -12.54
N GLN A 146 -8.64 -35.73 -13.66
CA GLN A 146 -9.16 -34.77 -14.64
C GLN A 146 -9.81 -35.50 -15.82
N GLY A 147 -10.77 -34.83 -16.49
CA GLY A 147 -11.46 -35.39 -17.66
C GLY A 147 -12.58 -36.38 -17.29
N PRO A 148 -13.03 -37.22 -18.24
CA PRO A 148 -14.10 -38.19 -18.01
C PRO A 148 -13.61 -39.32 -17.09
N VAL A 149 -13.91 -39.23 -15.80
CA VAL A 149 -13.60 -40.26 -14.81
C VAL A 149 -14.71 -41.30 -14.74
N VAL A 150 -14.37 -42.57 -14.93
CA VAL A 150 -15.28 -43.70 -14.76
C VAL A 150 -15.49 -43.97 -13.26
N PRO A 151 -16.72 -43.88 -12.73
CA PRO A 151 -17.00 -44.12 -11.32
C PRO A 151 -16.97 -45.61 -10.96
N ILE A 152 -16.64 -45.93 -9.71
CA ILE A 152 -16.60 -47.30 -9.18
C ILE A 152 -17.58 -47.52 -8.02
N ASN A 153 -18.07 -48.75 -7.89
CA ASN A 153 -18.79 -49.21 -6.71
C ASN A 153 -17.91 -50.23 -5.98
N THR A 154 -17.66 -50.05 -4.69
CA THR A 154 -16.88 -51.01 -3.90
C THR A 154 -17.30 -51.01 -2.44
N ASN A 155 -17.18 -52.14 -1.77
CA ASN A 155 -17.45 -52.27 -0.34
C ASN A 155 -16.40 -53.17 0.33
N LEU A 156 -16.22 -52.99 1.64
CA LEU A 156 -15.30 -53.75 2.47
C LEU A 156 -15.77 -53.72 3.93
N GLY A 157 -15.46 -54.74 4.73
CA GLY A 157 -15.73 -54.73 6.17
C GLY A 157 -17.08 -55.32 6.60
N ARG A 158 -17.86 -55.87 5.66
CA ARG A 158 -19.12 -56.59 5.96
C ARG A 158 -18.99 -58.09 5.75
N ALA A 159 -18.95 -58.52 4.48
CA ALA A 159 -18.85 -59.94 4.12
C ALA A 159 -17.38 -60.39 3.97
N PHE A 160 -16.49 -59.47 3.60
CA PHE A 160 -15.07 -59.72 3.43
C PHE A 160 -14.27 -58.48 3.81
N ASN A 161 -13.01 -58.70 4.22
CA ASN A 161 -12.10 -57.66 4.69
C ASN A 161 -10.88 -57.48 3.78
N ILE A 162 -10.72 -58.33 2.76
CA ILE A 162 -9.61 -58.29 1.81
C ILE A 162 -10.19 -58.26 0.40
N LEU A 163 -9.76 -57.29 -0.40
CA LEU A 163 -10.07 -57.18 -1.82
C LEU A 163 -8.76 -57.27 -2.60
N VAL A 164 -8.57 -58.36 -3.35
CA VAL A 164 -7.41 -58.53 -4.24
C VAL A 164 -7.80 -57.98 -5.62
N ILE A 165 -7.08 -56.95 -6.07
CA ILE A 165 -7.27 -56.37 -7.41
C ILE A 165 -6.14 -56.88 -8.29
N THR A 166 -6.48 -57.74 -9.25
CA THR A 166 -5.58 -58.18 -10.31
C THR A 166 -6.01 -57.55 -11.62
N GLY A 167 -5.06 -57.06 -12.40
CA GLY A 167 -5.26 -56.48 -13.73
C GLY A 167 -4.11 -56.85 -14.64
#